data_AF-A0A1F8XJ71-F1
#
_entry.id   AF-A0A1F8XJ71-F1
#
_cell.length_a   1.000
_cell.length_b   1.000
_cell.length_c   1.000
_cell.angle_alpha   90.00
_cell.angle_beta   90.00
_cell.angle_gamma   90.00
#
_symmetry.space_group_name_H-M   'P 1'
#
loop_
_entity.id
_entity.type
_entity.pdbx_description
1 polymer ?
#
loop_
_entity_poly.entity_id
_entity_poly.type
_entity_poly.pdbx_seq_one_letter_code
_entity_poly.pdbx_strand_id
1 'polypeptide(L)'
;MPWTPKKVLVVEDYGNNLLLTRDILRHHGYEVIEARNGHEAIRLARDIKIIAVTSFAMKRDRERILEAGFDDYIAKPLNTRELPLIVRKHLLEARDPGRETA
;
A
#
# COMPACT_ATOMS: atom_id res chain seq x y z
N MET A 1 17.72 -18.87 6.40
CA MET A 1 17.54 -17.49 6.89
C MET A 1 16.19 -17.41 7.59
N PRO A 2 16.08 -16.72 8.75
CA PRO A 2 14.78 -16.44 9.33
C PRO A 2 13.97 -15.59 8.34
N TRP A 3 12.73 -15.99 8.09
CA TRP A 3 11.80 -15.25 7.24
C TRP A 3 11.35 -13.99 7.99
N THR A 4 11.65 -12.81 7.44
CA THR A 4 11.13 -11.55 7.94
C THR A 4 9.89 -11.15 7.13
N PRO A 5 8.72 -10.99 7.76
CA PRO A 5 7.52 -10.53 7.07
C PRO A 5 7.78 -9.15 6.46
N LYS A 6 7.27 -8.94 5.24
CA LYS A 6 7.35 -7.63 4.58
C LYS A 6 6.35 -6.68 5.22
N LYS A 7 6.80 -5.48 5.54
CA LYS A 7 5.98 -4.43 6.17
C LYS A 7 5.19 -3.63 5.13
N VAL A 8 3.93 -3.35 5.43
CA VAL A 8 3.02 -2.52 4.62
C VAL A 8 2.39 -1.46 5.53
N LEU A 9 2.51 -0.19 5.16
CA LEU A 9 1.81 0.91 5.83
C LEU A 9 0.44 1.12 5.18
N VAL A 10 -0.63 0.95 5.96
CA VAL A 10 -2.01 1.20 5.55
C VAL A 10 -2.45 2.54 6.13
N VAL A 11 -2.89 3.46 5.26
CA VAL A 11 -3.39 4.78 5.66
C VAL A 11 -4.90 4.83 5.42
N GLU A 12 -5.71 4.80 6.48
CA GLU A 12 -7.18 4.79 6.39
C GLU A 12 -7.80 5.40 7.66
N ASP A 13 -8.62 6.44 7.47
CA ASP A 13 -9.29 7.17 8.55
C ASP A 13 -10.53 6.43 9.09
N TYR A 14 -11.22 5.67 8.24
CA TYR A 14 -12.41 4.92 8.59
C TYR A 14 -12.11 3.52 9.15
N GLY A 15 -12.44 3.31 10.43
CA GLY A 15 -12.03 2.13 11.19
C GLY A 15 -12.41 0.79 10.56
N ASN A 16 -13.61 0.64 10.00
CA ASN A 16 -14.04 -0.62 9.40
C ASN A 16 -13.22 -1.01 8.16
N ASN A 17 -12.84 -0.03 7.34
CA ASN A 17 -12.00 -0.26 6.16
C ASN A 17 -10.58 -0.65 6.58
N LEU A 18 -10.06 -0.01 7.64
CA LEU A 18 -8.75 -0.31 8.20
C LEU A 18 -8.68 -1.75 8.72
N LEU A 19 -9.71 -2.18 9.48
CA LEU A 19 -9.83 -3.56 9.97
C LEU A 19 -9.83 -4.58 8.83
N LEU A 20 -10.67 -4.38 7.81
CA LEU A 20 -10.75 -5.27 6.66
C LEU A 20 -9.40 -5.35 5.91
N THR A 21 -8.80 -4.20 5.61
CA THR A 21 -7.53 -4.12 4.88
C THR A 21 -6.40 -4.80 5.65
N ARG A 22 -6.31 -4.53 6.95
CA ARG A 22 -5.33 -5.16 7.85
C ARG A 22 -5.49 -6.67 7.89
N ASP A 23 -6.70 -7.17 8.04
CA ASP A 23 -6.97 -8.60 8.20
C ASP A 23 -6.64 -9.37 6.91
N ILE A 24 -6.97 -8.80 5.74
CA ILE A 24 -6.58 -9.37 4.44
C ILE A 24 -5.05 -9.43 4.33
N LEU A 25 -4.35 -8.33 4.60
CA LEU A 25 -2.89 -8.27 4.44
C LEU A 25 -2.17 -9.22 5.42
N ARG A 26 -2.62 -9.27 6.69
CA ARG A 26 -2.07 -10.20 7.69
C ARG A 26 -2.32 -11.66 7.30
N HIS A 27 -3.50 -11.98 6.79
CA HIS A 27 -3.80 -13.32 6.28
C HIS A 27 -2.84 -13.75 5.15
N HIS A 28 -2.39 -12.80 4.32
CA HIS A 28 -1.40 -13.02 3.27
C HIS A 28 0.07 -12.93 3.73
N GLY A 29 0.34 -12.84 5.04
CA GLY A 29 1.70 -12.90 5.60
C GLY A 29 2.44 -11.55 5.64
N TYR A 30 1.73 -10.43 5.51
CA TYR A 30 2.32 -9.10 5.66
C TYR A 30 2.26 -8.61 7.11
N GLU A 31 3.30 -7.90 7.55
CA GLU A 31 3.23 -7.07 8.76
C GLU A 31 2.56 -5.75 8.39
N VAL A 32 1.50 -5.37 9.10
CA VAL A 32 0.72 -4.16 8.80
C VAL A 32 1.00 -3.09 9.84
N ILE A 33 1.45 -1.94 9.37
CA ILE A 33 1.55 -0.70 10.14
C ILE A 33 0.34 0.16 9.74
N GLU A 34 -0.31 0.77 10.71
CA GLU A 34 -1.55 1.51 10.51
C GLU A 34 -1.33 3.00 10.72
N ALA A 35 -1.96 3.83 9.89
CA ALA A 35 -2.07 5.27 10.06
C ALA A 35 -3.50 5.71 9.75
N ARG A 36 -4.02 6.67 10.51
CA ARG A 36 -5.39 7.18 10.32
C ARG A 36 -5.47 8.45 9.49
N ASN A 37 -4.32 9.02 9.14
CA ASN A 37 -4.22 10.23 8.32
C ASN A 37 -2.80 10.36 7.73
N GLY A 38 -2.65 11.29 6.79
CA GLY A 38 -1.37 11.54 6.12
C GLY A 38 -0.24 11.99 7.06
N HIS A 39 -0.52 12.75 8.12
CA HIS A 39 0.52 13.20 9.05
C HIS A 39 1.11 12.03 9.84
N GLU A 40 0.26 11.13 10.32
CA GLU A 40 0.70 9.90 10.98
C GLU A 40 1.46 8.98 10.02
N ALA A 41 0.96 8.84 8.78
CA ALA A 41 1.63 8.07 7.75
C ALA A 41 3.05 8.59 7.49
N ILE A 42 3.22 9.90 7.29
CA ILE A 42 4.53 10.53 7.05
C ILE A 42 5.50 10.31 8.21
N ARG A 43 5.02 10.39 9.47
CA ARG A 43 5.87 10.10 10.64
C ARG A 43 6.35 8.65 10.66
N LEU A 44 5.51 7.71 10.22
CA LEU A 44 5.79 6.27 10.21
C LEU A 44 6.61 5.83 8.98
N ALA A 45 6.49 6.54 7.87
CA ALA A 45 7.02 6.16 6.56
C ALA A 45 8.54 6.35 6.37
N ARG A 46 9.36 6.27 7.43
CA ARG A 46 10.80 6.55 7.30
C ARG A 46 11.58 5.60 6.39
N ASP A 47 11.02 4.47 5.93
CA ASP A 47 11.60 3.56 4.91
C ASP A 47 10.54 2.61 4.27
N ILE A 48 9.28 3.04 4.09
CA ILE A 48 8.15 2.13 3.75
C ILE A 48 7.46 2.54 2.43
N LYS A 49 7.13 1.55 1.59
CA LYS A 49 6.35 1.73 0.35
C LYS A 49 4.90 2.13 0.64
N ILE A 50 4.35 3.07 -0.15
CA ILE A 50 3.06 3.72 0.13
C ILE A 50 2.09 3.48 -1.03
N ILE A 51 1.00 2.75 -0.76
CA ILE A 51 -0.09 2.50 -1.71
C ILE A 51 -1.35 3.25 -1.22
N ALA A 52 -1.96 4.07 -2.08
CA ALA A 52 -3.18 4.79 -1.74
C ALA A 52 -4.44 3.94 -2.00
N VAL A 53 -5.40 4.01 -1.08
CA VAL A 53 -6.76 3.48 -1.27
C VAL A 53 -7.75 4.65 -1.17
N THR A 54 -8.52 4.95 -2.22
CA THR A 54 -9.49 6.07 -2.19
C THR A 54 -10.88 5.70 -2.69
N SER A 55 -11.89 6.37 -2.14
CA SER A 55 -13.30 6.34 -2.58
C SER A 55 -13.60 7.20 -3.81
N PHE A 56 -12.62 7.98 -4.28
CA PHE A 56 -12.77 8.83 -5.46
C PHE A 56 -12.23 8.08 -6.68
N ALA A 57 -13.14 7.41 -7.40
CA ALA A 57 -12.84 6.59 -8.57
C ALA A 57 -12.93 7.39 -9.89
N MET A 58 -12.41 8.62 -9.94
CA MET A 58 -12.29 9.34 -11.21
C MET A 58 -10.91 9.15 -11.81
N LYS A 59 -10.82 9.09 -13.15
CA LYS A 59 -9.57 8.90 -13.90
C LYS A 59 -8.49 9.95 -13.53
N ARG A 60 -8.91 11.17 -13.20
CA ARG A 60 -8.05 12.27 -12.72
C ARG A 60 -7.51 12.06 -11.30
N ASP A 61 -8.12 11.21 -10.47
CA ASP A 61 -7.63 10.92 -9.12
C ASP A 61 -6.42 10.00 -9.17
N ARG A 62 -6.37 9.06 -10.12
CA ARG A 62 -5.21 8.18 -10.32
C ARG A 62 -3.96 8.99 -10.68
N GLU A 63 -4.05 9.86 -11.69
CA GLU A 63 -2.93 10.71 -12.10
C GLU A 63 -2.46 11.61 -10.96
N ARG A 64 -3.37 12.28 -10.26
CA ARG A 64 -3.04 13.12 -9.10
C ARG A 64 -2.38 12.35 -7.96
N ILE A 65 -2.81 11.12 -7.70
CA ILE A 65 -2.22 10.26 -6.65
C ILE A 65 -0.80 9.83 -7.05
N LEU A 66 -0.60 9.42 -8.30
CA LEU A 66 0.74 9.03 -8.76
C LEU A 66 1.71 10.22 -8.82
N GLU A 67 1.24 11.39 -9.30
CA GLU A 67 2.01 12.64 -9.30
C GLU A 67 2.37 13.11 -7.88
N ALA A 68 1.55 12.79 -6.88
CA ALA A 68 1.83 13.07 -5.48
C ALA A 68 2.91 12.15 -4.86
N GLY A 69 3.47 11.21 -5.64
CA GLY A 69 4.57 10.34 -5.23
C GLY A 69 4.15 8.99 -4.65
N PHE A 70 2.91 8.55 -4.90
CA PHE A 70 2.45 7.21 -4.49
C PHE A 70 2.89 6.16 -5.52
N ASP A 71 3.25 4.96 -5.04
CA ASP A 71 3.73 3.87 -5.90
C ASP A 71 2.58 3.21 -6.71
N ASP A 72 1.35 3.20 -6.17
CA ASP A 72 0.14 2.72 -6.86
C ASP A 72 -1.16 3.23 -6.23
N TYR A 73 -2.28 2.89 -6.87
CA TYR A 73 -3.63 3.27 -6.47
C TYR A 73 -4.62 2.11 -6.55
N ILE A 74 -5.49 1.97 -5.53
CA ILE A 74 -6.64 1.07 -5.53
C ILE A 74 -7.94 1.85 -5.30
N ALA A 75 -8.89 1.70 -6.22
CA ALA A 75 -10.22 2.28 -6.10
C ALA A 75 -11.08 1.48 -5.11
N LYS A 76 -11.92 2.19 -4.33
CA LYS A 76 -13.00 1.55 -3.58
C LYS A 76 -14.20 1.23 -4.52
N PRO A 77 -15.02 0.20 -4.22
CA PRO A 77 -14.88 -0.71 -3.08
C PRO A 77 -13.63 -1.58 -3.18
N LEU A 78 -12.97 -1.82 -2.04
CA LEU A 78 -11.70 -2.55 -2.00
C LEU A 78 -11.86 -3.94 -2.61
N ASN A 79 -11.16 -4.19 -3.71
CA ASN A 79 -11.11 -5.52 -4.32
C ASN A 79 -10.11 -6.40 -3.57
N THR A 80 -10.63 -7.35 -2.78
CA THR A 80 -9.83 -8.24 -1.93
C THR A 80 -8.91 -9.18 -2.71
N ARG A 81 -9.17 -9.40 -4.01
CA ARG A 81 -8.32 -10.21 -4.89
C ARG A 81 -7.20 -9.40 -5.53
N GLU A 82 -7.40 -8.11 -5.73
CA GLU A 82 -6.45 -7.22 -6.41
C GLU A 82 -5.39 -6.67 -5.46
N LEU A 83 -5.78 -6.32 -4.23
CA LEU A 83 -4.87 -5.75 -3.23
C LEU A 83 -3.60 -6.60 -3.00
N PRO A 84 -3.67 -7.93 -2.79
CA PRO A 84 -2.45 -8.73 -2.60
C PRO A 84 -1.56 -8.75 -3.83
N LEU A 85 -2.12 -8.63 -5.04
CA LEU A 85 -1.36 -8.64 -6.30
C LEU A 85 -0.56 -7.35 -6.47
N ILE A 86 -1.18 -6.20 -6.21
CA ILE A 86 -0.52 -4.89 -6.29
C ILE A 86 0.59 -4.80 -5.24
N VAL A 87 0.32 -5.19 -4.00
CA VAL A 87 1.34 -5.22 -2.94
C VAL A 87 2.50 -6.13 -3.34
N ARG A 88 2.23 -7.32 -3.88
CA ARG A 88 3.26 -8.26 -4.33
C ARG A 88 4.11 -7.68 -5.47
N LYS A 89 3.50 -7.02 -6.46
CA LYS A 89 4.21 -6.35 -7.57
C LYS A 89 5.29 -5.41 -7.03
N HIS A 90 4.90 -4.48 -6.16
CA HIS A 90 5.81 -3.46 -5.60
C HIS A 90 6.89 -4.04 -4.68
N LEU A 91 6.57 -5.12 -3.94
CA LEU A 91 7.55 -5.80 -3.09
C LEU A 91 8.53 -6.69 -3.87
N LEU A 92 8.19 -7.13 -5.09
CA LEU A 92 9.10 -7.87 -5.98
C LEU A 92 10.02 -6.91 -6.73
N GLU A 93 9.53 -5.76 -7.20
CA GLU A 93 10.34 -4.71 -7.83
C GLU A 93 11.39 -4.14 -6.84
N ALA A 94 11.05 -4.00 -5.56
CA ALA A 94 11.99 -3.59 -4.51
C ALA A 94 13.13 -4.59 -4.21
N ARG A 95 13.08 -5.82 -4.75
CA ARG A 95 14.16 -6.82 -4.60
C ARG A 95 15.26 -6.67 -5.66
N ASP A 96 15.08 -5.80 -6.65
CA ASP A 96 16.05 -5.61 -7.73
C ASP A 96 16.32 -4.11 -7.99
N PRO A 97 17.13 -3.45 -7.14
CA PRO A 97 17.61 -2.08 -7.43
C PRO A 97 18.54 -2.02 -8.66
N GLY A 98 18.85 -3.15 -9.30
CA GLY A 98 19.80 -3.28 -10.40
C GLY A 98 19.19 -3.36 -11.80
N ARG A 99 17.85 -3.32 -11.94
CA ARG A 99 17.20 -3.20 -13.26
C ARG A 99 16.96 -1.75 -13.65
N GLU A 100 18.02 -0.98 -13.69
CA GLU A 100 18.05 0.23 -14.52
C GLU A 100 18.83 -0.11 -15.80
N THR A 101 18.07 -0.28 -16.88
CA THR A 101 18.45 -0.13 -18.30
C THR A 101 19.73 -0.84 -18.77
N ALA A 102 19.54 -2.03 -19.36
CA ALA A 102 20.35 -2.47 -20.49
C ALA A 102 19.70 -2.00 -21.80
#